data_AF-M9RB85-F1
#
_entry.id   AF-M9RB85-F1
#
_cell.length_a   1.000
_cell.length_b   1.000
_cell.length_c   1.000
_cell.angle_alpha   90.00
_cell.angle_beta   90.00
_cell.angle_gamma   90.00
#
_symmetry.space_group_name_H-M   'P 1'
#
loop_
_entity.id
_entity.type
_entity.pdbx_description
1 polymer ?
#
loop_
_entity_poly.entity_id
_entity_poly.type
_entity_poly.pdbx_seq_one_letter_code
_entity_poly.pdbx_strand_id
1 'polypeptide(L)'
;MVHKHAVGFIGFVRVSSDKQAYEGESLAQQKVLLDEYATVFGTTVEIPYPCVEKGHGTSTERQNFRLTVKEARERCLPILVRDASRLSRSVKDLNLIDLRKTPVFVVGEGRVTKKRLCELVQKAEEQLEQLRIDGKQSRLRNGVSAKKPKSKAFKPKNTRAGALGNQDRAHRRVRKVQQFLNQHPDFCDLTLNQLIQKLHAADIKNLKSERTGKSIDWTVGALRPVRKAALEQIALDAEPMDELIIS
;
A
#
# COMPACT_ATOMS: atom_id res chain seq x y z
N MET A 1 -25.88 -22.92 9.46
CA MET A 1 -25.55 -22.32 8.15
C MET A 1 -24.08 -21.97 8.16
N VAL A 2 -23.26 -22.67 7.39
CA VAL A 2 -21.83 -22.34 7.27
C VAL A 2 -21.75 -21.09 6.39
N HIS A 3 -21.46 -19.93 6.98
CA HIS A 3 -21.16 -18.74 6.21
C HIS A 3 -19.91 -19.06 5.39
N LYS A 4 -20.11 -19.24 4.09
CA LYS A 4 -19.04 -19.36 3.11
C LYS A 4 -18.30 -18.03 3.17
N HIS A 5 -17.22 -17.97 3.96
CA HIS A 5 -16.39 -16.78 4.06
C HIS A 5 -16.03 -16.36 2.64
N ALA A 6 -16.49 -15.19 2.21
CA ALA A 6 -16.04 -14.62 0.96
C ALA A 6 -14.52 -14.53 1.06
N VAL A 7 -13.78 -15.15 0.14
CA VAL A 7 -12.32 -15.06 0.15
C VAL A 7 -11.98 -13.84 -0.67
N GLY A 8 -11.65 -12.72 -0.03
CA GLY A 8 -11.48 -11.46 -0.74
C GLY A 8 -11.08 -10.27 0.12
N PHE A 9 -10.86 -9.16 -0.55
CA PHE A 9 -10.60 -7.85 0.07
C PHE A 9 -11.78 -6.91 -0.14
N ILE A 10 -12.01 -6.02 0.82
CA ILE A 10 -12.82 -4.81 0.61
C ILE A 10 -11.87 -3.68 0.20
N GLY A 11 -11.94 -3.27 -1.05
CA GLY A 11 -11.14 -2.18 -1.60
C GLY A 11 -11.70 -0.81 -1.22
N PHE A 12 -10.81 0.09 -0.80
CA PHE A 12 -11.17 1.50 -0.60
C PHE A 12 -10.42 2.40 -1.58
N VAL A 13 -11.18 3.18 -2.36
CA VAL A 13 -10.65 4.06 -3.41
C VAL A 13 -11.21 5.47 -3.25
N ARG A 14 -10.33 6.46 -3.39
CA ARG A 14 -10.66 7.89 -3.27
C ARG A 14 -9.99 8.70 -4.37
N VAL A 15 -10.77 9.50 -5.10
CA VAL A 15 -10.27 10.44 -6.12
C VAL A 15 -10.55 11.88 -5.73
N SER A 16 -9.55 12.73 -5.94
CA SER A 16 -9.58 14.15 -5.60
C SER A 16 -9.93 14.97 -6.85
N SER A 17 -11.15 15.50 -6.92
CA SER A 17 -11.72 16.41 -7.93
C SER A 17 -12.47 15.78 -9.12
N ASP A 18 -13.56 16.46 -9.50
CA ASP A 18 -14.40 16.18 -10.67
C ASP A 18 -13.62 16.11 -11.99
N LYS A 19 -12.46 16.80 -12.11
CA LYS A 19 -11.59 16.71 -13.29
C LYS A 19 -10.96 15.32 -13.47
N GLN A 20 -10.62 14.63 -12.37
CA GLN A 20 -10.09 13.26 -12.41
C GLN A 20 -11.19 12.19 -12.55
N ALA A 21 -12.44 12.54 -12.20
CA ALA A 21 -13.61 11.71 -12.43
C ALA A 21 -14.07 11.77 -13.90
N TYR A 22 -13.93 12.93 -14.56
CA TYR A 22 -14.29 13.11 -15.97
C TYR A 22 -13.35 12.36 -16.95
N GLU A 23 -12.09 12.13 -16.56
CA GLU A 23 -11.15 11.33 -17.37
C GLU A 23 -11.29 9.81 -17.17
N GLY A 24 -12.06 9.32 -16.18
CA GLY A 24 -12.34 7.87 -15.95
C GLY A 24 -11.13 6.99 -15.57
N GLU A 25 -9.93 7.41 -15.94
CA GLU A 25 -8.68 6.67 -15.79
C GLU A 25 -8.25 6.50 -14.34
N SER A 26 -8.53 7.47 -13.46
CA SER A 26 -7.97 7.45 -12.10
C SER A 26 -8.62 6.42 -11.16
N LEU A 27 -9.91 6.11 -11.33
CA LEU A 27 -10.61 5.06 -10.58
C LEU A 27 -10.35 3.68 -11.18
N ALA A 28 -10.43 3.56 -12.51
CA ALA A 28 -10.16 2.30 -13.21
C ALA A 28 -8.73 1.83 -12.98
N GLN A 29 -7.73 2.71 -13.07
CA GLN A 29 -6.33 2.37 -12.79
C GLN A 29 -6.12 1.98 -11.32
N GLN A 30 -6.80 2.63 -10.37
CA GLN A 30 -6.73 2.23 -8.96
C GLN A 30 -7.33 0.84 -8.76
N LYS A 31 -8.49 0.57 -9.36
CA LYS A 31 -9.13 -0.75 -9.31
C LYS A 31 -8.21 -1.83 -9.90
N VAL A 32 -7.64 -1.60 -11.08
CA VAL A 32 -6.69 -2.55 -11.72
C VAL A 32 -5.52 -2.87 -10.77
N LEU A 33 -4.94 -1.87 -10.11
CA LEU A 33 -3.84 -2.11 -9.15
C LEU A 33 -4.28 -2.93 -7.94
N LEU A 34 -5.52 -2.73 -7.45
CA LEU A 34 -6.05 -3.53 -6.35
C LEU A 34 -6.36 -4.95 -6.80
N ASP A 35 -6.94 -5.13 -7.99
CA ASP A 35 -7.24 -6.43 -8.60
C ASP A 35 -5.95 -7.23 -8.86
N GLU A 36 -4.92 -6.59 -9.41
CA GLU A 36 -3.59 -7.20 -9.58
C GLU A 36 -3.03 -7.66 -8.24
N TYR A 37 -3.12 -6.82 -7.19
CA TYR A 37 -2.64 -7.17 -5.87
C TYR A 37 -3.39 -8.37 -5.26
N ALA A 38 -4.72 -8.38 -5.37
CA ALA A 38 -5.61 -9.43 -4.88
C ALA A 38 -5.41 -10.76 -5.62
N THR A 39 -5.15 -10.70 -6.93
CA THR A 39 -4.87 -11.88 -7.78
C THR A 39 -3.65 -12.63 -7.29
N VAL A 40 -2.63 -11.94 -6.78
CA VAL A 40 -1.44 -12.62 -6.21
C VAL A 40 -1.78 -13.38 -4.91
N PHE A 41 -2.91 -13.12 -4.26
CA PHE A 41 -3.43 -13.93 -3.16
C PHE A 41 -4.45 -14.99 -3.62
N GLY A 42 -4.75 -15.08 -4.92
CA GLY A 42 -5.82 -15.94 -5.43
C GLY A 42 -7.21 -15.48 -5.00
N THR A 43 -7.38 -14.17 -4.76
CA THR A 43 -8.61 -13.57 -4.23
C THR A 43 -9.09 -12.42 -5.11
N THR A 44 -10.30 -11.93 -4.87
CA THR A 44 -10.87 -10.76 -5.55
C THR A 44 -10.97 -9.56 -4.60
N VAL A 45 -11.06 -8.36 -5.17
CA VAL A 45 -11.36 -7.14 -4.41
C VAL A 45 -12.72 -6.58 -4.82
N GLU A 46 -13.54 -6.28 -3.83
CA GLU A 46 -14.83 -5.59 -4.01
C GLU A 46 -14.68 -4.14 -3.56
N ILE A 47 -15.17 -3.18 -4.36
CA ILE A 47 -15.16 -1.75 -4.00
C ILE A 47 -16.61 -1.29 -3.87
N PRO A 48 -17.27 -1.55 -2.73
CA PRO A 48 -18.70 -1.31 -2.56
C PRO A 48 -19.05 0.18 -2.51
N TYR A 49 -18.13 1.02 -2.00
CA TYR A 49 -18.37 2.45 -1.79
C TYR A 49 -17.24 3.32 -2.35
N PRO A 50 -17.11 3.46 -3.68
CA PRO A 50 -16.12 4.36 -4.27
C PRO A 50 -16.38 5.81 -3.84
N CYS A 51 -15.33 6.56 -3.51
CA CYS A 51 -15.44 7.95 -3.07
C CYS A 51 -14.91 8.93 -4.13
N VAL A 52 -15.78 9.85 -4.57
CA VAL A 52 -15.41 10.98 -5.44
C VAL A 52 -15.54 12.28 -4.65
N GLU A 53 -14.44 13.03 -4.50
CA GLU A 53 -14.47 14.31 -3.82
C GLU A 53 -14.76 15.47 -4.77
N LYS A 54 -15.85 16.19 -4.50
CA LYS A 54 -16.06 17.55 -5.03
C LYS A 54 -15.31 18.53 -4.15
N GLY A 55 -14.57 19.46 -4.75
CA GLY A 55 -13.63 20.36 -4.06
C GLY A 55 -14.22 21.27 -2.97
N HIS A 56 -15.55 21.29 -2.79
CA HIS A 56 -16.24 21.99 -1.71
C HIS A 56 -17.50 21.20 -1.30
N GLY A 57 -17.53 20.66 -0.08
CA GLY A 57 -18.71 19.98 0.47
C GLY A 57 -18.41 19.17 1.74
N THR A 58 -19.43 19.00 2.58
CA THR A 58 -19.39 18.26 3.84
C THR A 58 -19.22 16.74 3.62
N SER A 59 -18.03 16.25 4.00
CA SER A 59 -17.57 14.87 4.31
C SER A 59 -18.34 13.62 3.85
N THR A 60 -18.78 13.49 2.60
CA THR A 60 -19.24 12.19 2.03
C THR A 60 -18.15 11.10 2.14
N GLU A 61 -16.88 11.51 2.10
CA GLU A 61 -15.71 10.66 2.34
C GLU A 61 -15.78 9.91 3.68
N ARG A 62 -16.17 10.60 4.76
CA ARG A 62 -16.29 9.99 6.09
C ARG A 62 -17.40 8.95 6.13
N GLN A 63 -18.48 9.16 5.37
CA GLN A 63 -19.58 8.21 5.30
C GLN A 63 -19.18 6.96 4.52
N ASN A 64 -18.63 7.10 3.31
CA ASN A 64 -18.22 5.95 2.50
C ASN A 64 -17.08 5.17 3.18
N PHE A 65 -16.14 5.86 3.82
CA PHE A 65 -15.11 5.20 4.62
C PHE A 65 -15.71 4.40 5.78
N ARG A 66 -16.62 4.99 6.57
CA ARG A 66 -17.31 4.28 7.66
C ARG A 66 -18.11 3.08 7.16
N LEU A 67 -18.80 3.22 6.03
CA LEU A 67 -19.55 2.12 5.40
C LEU A 67 -18.61 1.00 4.95
N THR A 68 -17.45 1.36 4.36
CA THR A 68 -16.42 0.39 3.95
C THR A 68 -15.85 -0.36 5.15
N VAL A 69 -15.53 0.35 6.24
CA VAL A 69 -15.04 -0.26 7.48
C VAL A 69 -16.10 -1.15 8.12
N LYS A 70 -17.35 -0.70 8.13
CA LYS A 70 -18.49 -1.47 8.64
C LYS A 70 -18.66 -2.77 7.84
N GLU A 71 -18.67 -2.70 6.52
CA GLU A 71 -18.85 -3.85 5.65
C GLU A 71 -17.69 -4.83 5.72
N ALA A 72 -16.45 -4.32 5.75
CA ALA A 72 -15.26 -5.14 5.96
C ALA A 72 -15.32 -5.89 7.31
N ARG A 73 -15.78 -5.23 8.37
CA ARG A 73 -15.98 -5.85 9.69
C ARG A 73 -17.11 -6.89 9.66
N GLU A 74 -18.27 -6.58 9.08
CA GLU A 74 -19.42 -7.49 9.02
C GLU A 74 -19.12 -8.74 8.20
N ARG A 75 -18.30 -8.63 7.16
CA ARG A 75 -17.90 -9.74 6.31
C ARG A 75 -16.59 -10.42 6.77
N CYS A 76 -15.97 -9.93 7.84
CA CYS A 76 -14.65 -10.36 8.31
C CYS A 76 -13.57 -10.33 7.20
N LEU A 77 -13.61 -9.33 6.32
CA LEU A 77 -12.67 -9.18 5.22
C LEU A 77 -11.64 -8.09 5.52
N PRO A 78 -10.37 -8.28 5.11
CA PRO A 78 -9.37 -7.22 5.16
C PRO A 78 -9.71 -6.07 4.20
N ILE A 79 -9.32 -4.86 4.59
CA ILE A 79 -9.40 -3.68 3.73
C ILE A 79 -8.14 -3.60 2.88
N LEU A 80 -8.27 -3.39 1.58
CA LEU A 80 -7.16 -3.17 0.67
C LEU A 80 -7.17 -1.74 0.12
N VAL A 81 -6.04 -1.04 0.23
CA VAL A 81 -5.89 0.31 -0.31
C VAL A 81 -4.61 0.48 -1.10
N ARG A 82 -4.65 1.38 -2.08
CA ARG A 82 -3.46 1.74 -2.85
C ARG A 82 -2.42 2.44 -1.99
N ASP A 83 -2.86 3.41 -1.19
CA ASP A 83 -2.00 4.19 -0.32
C ASP A 83 -2.74 4.52 0.98
N ALA A 84 -2.01 4.60 2.09
CA ALA A 84 -2.61 4.88 3.41
C ALA A 84 -3.30 6.24 3.46
N SER A 85 -2.84 7.21 2.64
CA SER A 85 -3.44 8.53 2.54
C SER A 85 -4.85 8.50 1.94
N ARG A 86 -5.26 7.40 1.28
CA ARG A 86 -6.65 7.24 0.85
C ARG A 86 -7.56 7.02 2.03
N LEU A 87 -7.17 6.23 3.04
CA LEU A 87 -8.02 5.90 4.18
C LEU A 87 -8.36 7.12 5.02
N SER A 88 -7.42 8.05 5.18
CA SER A 88 -7.67 9.27 5.94
C SER A 88 -6.70 10.39 5.59
N ARG A 89 -7.19 11.63 5.75
CA ARG A 89 -6.40 12.87 5.77
C ARG A 89 -5.89 13.27 7.16
N SER A 90 -6.32 12.56 8.20
CA SER A 90 -5.94 12.80 9.59
C SER A 90 -5.75 11.48 10.32
N VAL A 91 -4.64 11.33 11.04
CA VAL A 91 -4.40 10.21 11.97
C VAL A 91 -5.59 9.99 12.93
N LYS A 92 -6.37 11.04 13.25
CA LYS A 92 -7.55 10.94 14.13
C LYS A 92 -8.63 10.02 13.59
N ASP A 93 -8.86 9.98 12.28
CA ASP A 93 -9.91 9.14 11.69
C ASP A 93 -9.47 7.66 11.59
N LEU A 94 -8.17 7.36 11.74
CA LEU A 94 -7.68 5.98 11.81
C LEU A 94 -8.08 5.26 13.10
N ASN A 95 -8.48 5.99 14.15
CA ASN A 95 -9.01 5.39 15.37
C ASN A 95 -10.34 4.68 15.17
N LEU A 96 -11.04 4.94 14.06
CA LEU A 96 -12.28 4.25 13.71
C LEU A 96 -12.05 2.82 13.24
N ILE A 97 -10.83 2.46 12.84
CA ILE A 97 -10.49 1.09 12.43
C ILE A 97 -9.85 0.35 13.61
N ASP A 98 -10.51 -0.74 14.00
CA ASP A 98 -9.91 -1.76 14.86
C ASP A 98 -9.16 -2.76 13.97
N LEU A 99 -7.84 -2.59 13.83
CA LEU A 99 -7.03 -3.42 12.93
C LEU A 99 -6.94 -4.90 13.33
N ARG A 100 -7.36 -5.26 14.56
CA ARG A 100 -7.46 -6.66 14.97
C ARG A 100 -8.67 -7.36 14.36
N LYS A 101 -9.70 -6.59 14.05
CA LYS A 101 -10.97 -7.07 13.46
C LYS A 101 -11.06 -6.77 11.97
N THR A 102 -10.33 -5.76 11.52
CA THR A 102 -10.34 -5.32 10.13
C THR A 102 -8.92 -4.95 9.71
N PRO A 103 -8.10 -5.95 9.34
CA PRO A 103 -6.73 -5.73 8.91
C PRO A 103 -6.71 -4.84 7.68
N VAL A 104 -5.69 -4.00 7.60
CA VAL A 104 -5.48 -3.13 6.45
C VAL A 104 -4.26 -3.61 5.69
N PHE A 105 -4.44 -3.77 4.39
CA PHE A 105 -3.40 -4.04 3.43
C PHE A 105 -3.16 -2.80 2.58
N VAL A 106 -1.90 -2.43 2.43
CA VAL A 106 -1.49 -1.33 1.56
C VAL A 106 -0.69 -1.92 0.41
N VAL A 107 -1.07 -1.59 -0.82
CA VAL A 107 -0.34 -2.01 -2.02
C VAL A 107 1.11 -1.51 -1.91
N GLY A 108 2.06 -2.44 -2.02
CA GLY A 108 3.49 -2.14 -1.88
C GLY A 108 4.02 -2.11 -0.44
N GLU A 109 3.20 -2.41 0.58
CA GLU A 109 3.67 -2.60 1.97
C GLU A 109 3.22 -3.93 2.59
N GLY A 110 2.07 -4.49 2.18
CA GLY A 110 1.51 -5.70 2.77
C GLY A 110 0.47 -5.39 3.86
N ARG A 111 0.23 -6.34 4.78
CA ARG A 111 -0.54 -6.09 5.99
C ARG A 111 0.23 -5.06 6.83
N VAL A 112 -0.47 -4.05 7.36
CA VAL A 112 0.16 -2.98 8.15
C VAL A 112 -0.35 -2.95 9.58
N THR A 113 0.55 -2.67 10.53
CA THR A 113 0.21 -2.43 11.93
C THR A 113 -0.39 -1.03 12.12
N LYS A 114 -1.07 -0.80 13.26
CA LYS A 114 -1.64 0.52 13.57
C LYS A 114 -0.59 1.62 13.57
N LYS A 115 0.56 1.35 14.18
CA LYS A 115 1.70 2.28 14.22
C LYS A 115 2.18 2.63 12.81
N ARG A 116 2.40 1.61 11.97
CA ARG A 116 2.86 1.81 10.59
C ARG A 116 1.84 2.59 9.75
N LEU A 117 0.56 2.29 9.92
CA LEU A 117 -0.51 2.99 9.23
C LEU A 117 -0.55 4.49 9.60
N CYS A 118 -0.39 4.82 10.89
CA CYS A 118 -0.28 6.21 11.36
C CYS A 118 0.93 6.93 10.75
N GLU A 119 2.11 6.29 10.72
CA GLU A 119 3.32 6.86 10.10
C GLU A 119 3.10 7.17 8.61
N LEU A 120 2.46 6.25 7.88
CA LEU A 120 2.18 6.44 6.44
C LEU A 120 1.20 7.59 6.21
N VAL A 121 0.17 7.74 7.05
CA VAL A 121 -0.78 8.87 6.96
C VAL A 121 -0.09 10.19 7.32
N GLN A 122 0.69 10.24 8.40
CA GLN A 122 1.42 11.45 8.80
C GLN A 122 2.39 11.90 7.71
N LYS A 123 3.16 10.96 7.13
CA LYS A 123 4.07 11.26 6.01
C LYS A 123 3.33 11.82 4.80
N ALA A 124 2.12 11.34 4.53
CA ALA A 124 1.30 11.85 3.44
C ALA A 124 0.77 13.26 3.75
N GLU A 125 0.37 13.54 4.99
CA GLU A 125 -0.03 14.88 5.45
C GLU A 125 1.13 15.89 5.29
N GLU A 126 2.33 15.54 5.75
CA GLU A 126 3.54 16.36 5.63
C GLU A 126 3.86 16.68 4.16
N GLN A 127 3.75 15.67 3.27
CA GLN A 127 3.94 15.87 1.83
C GLN A 127 2.88 16.79 1.22
N LEU A 128 1.62 16.68 1.65
CA LEU A 128 0.54 17.54 1.18
C LEU A 128 0.74 18.98 1.64
N GLU A 129 1.16 19.21 2.89
CA GLU A 129 1.43 20.57 3.37
C GLU A 129 2.65 21.17 2.67
N GLN A 130 3.71 20.39 2.42
CA GLN A 130 4.85 20.86 1.64
C GLN A 130 4.44 21.27 0.22
N LEU A 131 3.62 20.47 -0.46
CA LEU A 131 3.08 20.82 -1.78
C LEU A 131 2.20 22.09 -1.72
N ARG A 132 1.50 22.32 -0.61
CA ARG A 132 0.68 23.52 -0.39
C ARG A 132 1.55 24.76 -0.22
N ILE A 133 2.63 24.66 0.57
CA ILE A 133 3.62 25.72 0.77
C ILE A 133 4.30 26.04 -0.56
N ASP A 134 4.82 25.04 -1.26
CA ASP A 134 5.49 25.19 -2.55
C ASP A 134 4.55 25.77 -3.62
N GLY A 135 3.28 25.33 -3.63
CA GLY A 135 2.23 25.84 -4.51
C GLY A 135 1.94 27.32 -4.26
N LYS A 136 1.83 27.74 -3.00
CA LYS A 136 1.68 29.15 -2.59
C LYS A 136 2.91 29.99 -2.97
N GLN A 137 4.12 29.48 -2.75
CA GLN A 137 5.35 30.16 -3.12
C GLN A 137 5.49 30.32 -4.66
N SER A 138 5.05 29.34 -5.45
CA SER A 138 5.07 29.46 -6.91
C SER A 138 4.07 30.50 -7.42
N ARG A 139 2.89 30.62 -6.79
CA ARG A 139 1.90 31.66 -7.12
C ARG A 139 2.39 33.06 -6.76
N LEU A 140 3.07 33.20 -5.61
CA LEU A 140 3.71 34.45 -5.20
C LEU A 140 4.86 34.85 -6.15
N ARG A 141 5.68 33.90 -6.60
CA ARG A 141 6.75 34.14 -7.58
C ARG A 141 6.25 34.45 -8.99
N ASN A 142 5.08 33.93 -9.38
CA ASN A 142 4.49 34.20 -10.69
C ASN A 142 3.66 35.51 -10.72
N GLY A 143 3.38 36.12 -9.56
CA GLY A 143 2.69 37.41 -9.45
C GLY A 143 3.62 38.64 -9.53
N VAL A 144 4.93 38.45 -9.46
CA VAL A 144 5.93 39.52 -9.59
C VAL A 144 6.80 39.19 -10.78
N SER A 145 6.80 40.03 -11.82
CA SER A 145 7.59 39.80 -13.03
C SER A 145 9.06 39.59 -12.67
N ALA A 146 9.63 38.43 -13.01
CA ALA A 146 11.07 38.24 -12.92
C ALA A 146 11.55 37.24 -13.98
N LYS A 147 12.46 37.73 -14.82
CA LYS A 147 13.24 37.01 -15.83
C LYS A 147 13.60 35.61 -15.35
N LYS A 148 13.26 34.59 -16.16
CA LYS A 148 13.66 33.18 -15.94
C LYS A 148 15.18 33.08 -15.73
N PRO A 149 15.69 32.74 -14.54
CA PRO A 149 17.06 32.25 -14.46
C PRO A 149 17.10 30.84 -15.07
N LYS A 150 18.09 30.57 -15.92
CA LYS A 150 18.42 29.23 -16.43
C LYS A 150 18.95 28.38 -15.27
N SER A 151 18.09 27.93 -14.35
CA SER A 151 18.47 26.91 -13.36
C SER A 151 18.31 25.53 -13.99
N LYS A 152 19.34 24.69 -13.85
CA LYS A 152 19.30 23.27 -14.22
C LYS A 152 18.02 22.67 -13.65
N ALA A 153 17.14 22.19 -14.53
CA ALA A 153 15.81 21.73 -14.18
C ALA A 153 15.87 20.63 -13.09
N PHE A 154 15.61 21.01 -11.84
CA PHE A 154 15.17 20.06 -10.83
C PHE A 154 13.82 19.56 -11.32
N LYS A 155 13.75 18.31 -11.77
CA LYS A 155 12.52 17.66 -12.25
C LYS A 155 11.92 16.82 -11.11
N PRO A 156 11.14 17.41 -10.19
CA PRO A 156 10.56 16.69 -9.04
C PRO A 156 9.60 15.57 -9.45
N LYS A 157 9.06 15.58 -10.68
CA LYS A 157 8.19 14.50 -11.18
C LYS A 157 8.92 13.16 -11.33
N ASN A 158 10.21 13.15 -11.67
CA ASN A 158 10.94 11.90 -11.92
C ASN A 158 11.39 11.20 -10.63
N THR A 159 11.62 11.94 -9.54
CA THR A 159 12.03 11.36 -8.26
C THR A 159 10.90 10.59 -7.58
N ARG A 160 9.66 11.09 -7.68
CA ARG A 160 8.48 10.42 -7.08
C ARG A 160 8.15 9.09 -7.76
N ALA A 161 8.24 9.03 -9.10
CA ALA A 161 8.05 7.79 -9.85
C ALA A 161 9.14 6.75 -9.53
N GLY A 162 10.40 7.19 -9.38
CA GLY A 162 11.49 6.32 -8.98
C GLY A 162 11.35 5.79 -7.55
N ALA A 163 10.87 6.61 -6.61
CA ALA A 163 10.63 6.21 -5.23
C ALA A 163 9.54 5.14 -5.10
N LEU A 164 8.39 5.33 -5.79
CA LEU A 164 7.31 4.34 -5.81
C LEU A 164 7.76 3.02 -6.44
N GLY A 165 8.43 3.06 -7.59
CA GLY A 165 8.96 1.84 -8.22
C GLY A 165 10.02 1.13 -7.37
N ASN A 166 10.80 1.86 -6.56
CA ASN A 166 11.71 1.25 -5.60
C ASN A 166 10.97 0.52 -4.47
N GLN A 167 9.91 1.15 -3.95
CA GLN A 167 9.07 0.58 -2.88
C GLN A 167 8.35 -0.68 -3.37
N ASP A 168 7.74 -0.63 -4.56
CA ASP A 168 7.07 -1.78 -5.17
C ASP A 168 8.03 -2.96 -5.38
N ARG A 169 9.25 -2.69 -5.88
CA ARG A 169 10.28 -3.73 -6.03
C ARG A 169 10.73 -4.29 -4.69
N ALA A 170 10.92 -3.45 -3.68
CA ALA A 170 11.29 -3.91 -2.34
C ALA A 170 10.20 -4.82 -1.76
N HIS A 171 8.93 -4.43 -1.90
CA HIS A 171 7.78 -5.22 -1.47
C HIS A 171 7.68 -6.56 -2.21
N ARG A 172 7.83 -6.57 -3.54
CA ARG A 172 7.84 -7.81 -4.33
C ARG A 172 8.93 -8.78 -3.89
N ARG A 173 10.11 -8.28 -3.54
CA ARG A 173 11.20 -9.11 -2.97
C ARG A 173 10.81 -9.72 -1.64
N VAL A 174 10.27 -8.92 -0.72
CA VAL A 174 9.78 -9.38 0.59
C VAL A 174 8.72 -10.46 0.40
N ARG A 175 7.72 -10.19 -0.43
CA ARG A 175 6.64 -11.13 -0.72
C ARG A 175 7.12 -12.44 -1.32
N LYS A 176 8.05 -12.39 -2.29
CA LYS A 176 8.58 -13.61 -2.91
C LYS A 176 9.31 -14.49 -1.89
N VAL A 177 10.08 -13.88 -0.99
CA VAL A 177 10.73 -14.60 0.12
C VAL A 177 9.71 -15.11 1.13
N GLN A 178 8.69 -14.31 1.46
CA GLN A 178 7.58 -14.71 2.34
C GLN A 178 6.84 -15.93 1.80
N GLN A 179 6.46 -15.92 0.52
CA GLN A 179 5.77 -17.04 -0.13
C GLN A 179 6.61 -18.32 -0.08
N PHE A 180 7.91 -18.20 -0.33
CA PHE A 180 8.84 -19.33 -0.23
C PHE A 180 8.94 -19.89 1.19
N LEU A 181 9.00 -19.03 2.21
CA LEU A 181 9.03 -19.44 3.61
C LEU A 181 7.71 -20.07 4.06
N ASN A 182 6.56 -19.57 3.58
CA ASN A 182 5.26 -20.18 3.86
C ASN A 182 5.12 -21.57 3.24
N GLN A 183 5.73 -21.82 2.07
CA GLN A 183 5.77 -23.13 1.43
C GLN A 183 6.74 -24.11 2.12
N HIS A 184 7.72 -23.57 2.86
CA HIS A 184 8.74 -24.34 3.57
C HIS A 184 8.95 -23.80 4.99
N PRO A 185 8.01 -24.07 5.92
CA PRO A 185 8.06 -23.49 7.27
C PRO A 185 9.38 -23.76 8.00
N ASP A 186 9.98 -24.94 7.81
CA ASP A 186 11.28 -25.33 8.39
C ASP A 186 12.44 -24.41 7.99
N PHE A 187 12.27 -23.57 6.95
CA PHE A 187 13.31 -22.66 6.48
C PHE A 187 13.35 -21.34 7.26
N CYS A 188 12.39 -21.07 8.14
CA CYS A 188 12.33 -19.85 8.95
C CYS A 188 13.55 -19.70 9.87
N ASP A 189 14.07 -20.81 10.39
CA ASP A 189 15.16 -20.85 11.37
C ASP A 189 16.56 -20.99 10.74
N LEU A 190 16.64 -21.13 9.41
CA LEU A 190 17.92 -21.28 8.72
C LEU A 190 18.82 -20.04 8.90
N THR A 191 20.12 -20.24 8.84
CA THR A 191 21.07 -19.11 8.70
C THR A 191 20.87 -18.42 7.34
N LEU A 192 21.34 -17.16 7.21
CA LEU A 192 21.21 -16.43 5.93
C LEU A 192 21.87 -17.17 4.77
N ASN A 193 23.03 -17.80 4.98
CA ASN A 193 23.72 -18.54 3.91
C ASN A 193 22.95 -19.78 3.48
N GLN A 194 22.39 -20.54 4.44
CA GLN A 194 21.55 -21.70 4.14
C GLN A 194 20.29 -21.27 3.39
N LEU A 195 19.64 -20.18 3.79
CA LEU A 195 18.47 -19.66 3.09
C LEU A 195 18.81 -19.21 1.66
N ILE A 196 19.97 -18.59 1.43
CA ILE A 196 20.44 -18.24 0.08
C ILE A 196 20.57 -19.50 -0.78
N GLN A 197 21.19 -20.57 -0.26
CA GLN A 197 21.32 -21.83 -0.99
C GLN A 197 19.94 -22.42 -1.35
N LYS A 198 18.97 -22.38 -0.43
CA LYS A 198 17.60 -22.84 -0.70
C LYS A 198 16.89 -21.98 -1.75
N LEU A 199 17.04 -20.66 -1.69
CA LEU A 199 16.47 -19.74 -2.69
C LEU A 199 17.09 -19.97 -4.08
N HIS A 200 18.41 -20.21 -4.15
CA HIS A 200 19.09 -20.55 -5.41
C HIS A 200 18.63 -21.89 -5.97
N ALA A 201 18.50 -22.91 -5.12
CA ALA A 201 18.00 -24.23 -5.53
C ALA A 201 16.56 -24.16 -6.08
N ALA A 202 15.76 -23.20 -5.61
CA ALA A 202 14.40 -22.94 -6.10
C ALA A 202 14.34 -21.93 -7.28
N ASP A 203 15.48 -21.53 -7.85
CA ASP A 203 15.61 -20.47 -8.87
C ASP A 203 14.93 -19.12 -8.48
N ILE A 204 14.86 -18.84 -7.17
CA ILE A 204 14.33 -17.59 -6.64
C ILE A 204 15.44 -16.55 -6.64
N LYS A 205 15.55 -15.80 -7.74
CA LYS A 205 16.53 -14.71 -7.89
C LYS A 205 16.05 -13.37 -7.33
N ASN A 206 17.01 -12.49 -7.02
CA ASN A 206 16.78 -11.12 -6.58
C ASN A 206 16.56 -10.20 -7.79
N LEU A 207 15.34 -9.67 -7.93
CA LEU A 207 14.99 -8.77 -9.03
C LEU A 207 15.65 -7.40 -8.86
N LYS A 208 16.63 -7.08 -9.72
CA LYS A 208 17.35 -5.79 -9.70
C LYS A 208 16.62 -4.72 -10.51
N SER A 209 16.04 -5.10 -11.65
CA SER A 209 15.37 -4.16 -12.57
C SER A 209 14.23 -4.85 -13.32
N GLU A 210 13.01 -4.35 -13.11
CA GLU A 210 11.82 -4.81 -13.85
C GLU A 210 11.87 -4.43 -15.32
N ARG A 211 12.25 -3.18 -15.63
CA ARG A 211 12.30 -2.67 -17.01
C ARG A 211 13.19 -3.52 -17.92
N THR A 212 14.25 -4.10 -17.38
CA THR A 212 15.22 -4.89 -18.15
C THR A 212 15.14 -6.39 -17.82
N GLY A 213 14.18 -6.83 -17.01
CA GLY A 213 14.09 -8.21 -16.53
C GLY A 213 15.33 -8.72 -15.78
N LYS A 214 16.22 -7.83 -15.31
CA LYS A 214 17.53 -8.24 -14.80
C LYS A 214 17.39 -8.72 -13.36
N SER A 215 17.68 -9.99 -13.15
CA SER A 215 17.78 -10.63 -11.85
C SER A 215 19.24 -10.97 -11.52
N ILE A 216 19.59 -10.92 -10.24
CA ILE A 216 20.91 -11.29 -9.73
C ILE A 216 20.75 -12.30 -8.60
N ASP A 217 21.83 -12.96 -8.24
CA ASP A 217 21.84 -13.85 -7.09
C ASP A 217 21.70 -13.08 -5.78
N TRP A 218 21.07 -13.72 -4.79
CA TRP A 218 21.00 -13.19 -3.45
C TRP A 218 22.37 -13.10 -2.80
N THR A 219 22.66 -11.95 -2.21
CA THR A 219 23.79 -11.76 -1.30
C THR A 219 23.27 -11.64 0.13
N VAL A 220 24.12 -11.92 1.12
CA VAL A 220 23.77 -11.79 2.55
C VAL A 220 23.24 -10.39 2.87
N GLY A 221 23.90 -9.35 2.35
CA GLY A 221 23.50 -7.96 2.56
C GLY A 221 22.14 -7.62 1.93
N ALA A 222 21.84 -8.18 0.76
CA ALA A 222 20.56 -7.95 0.09
C ALA A 222 19.41 -8.75 0.73
N LEU A 223 19.67 -9.98 1.18
CA LEU A 223 18.64 -10.84 1.76
C LEU A 223 18.32 -10.48 3.21
N ARG A 224 19.28 -10.01 4.00
CA ARG A 224 19.08 -9.68 5.43
C ARG A 224 17.84 -8.80 5.70
N PRO A 225 17.69 -7.60 5.09
CA PRO A 225 16.52 -6.77 5.34
C PRO A 225 15.23 -7.39 4.79
N VAL A 226 15.31 -8.13 3.68
CA VAL A 226 14.17 -8.79 3.04
C VAL A 226 13.64 -9.94 3.89
N ARG A 227 14.52 -10.79 4.43
CA ARG A 227 14.16 -11.88 5.34
C ARG A 227 13.50 -11.34 6.59
N LYS A 228 14.07 -10.30 7.21
CA LYS A 228 13.49 -9.69 8.41
C LYS A 228 12.06 -9.23 8.15
N ALA A 229 11.85 -8.45 7.09
CA ALA A 229 10.52 -7.96 6.72
C ALA A 229 9.55 -9.11 6.34
N ALA A 230 10.04 -10.17 5.70
CA ALA A 230 9.23 -11.33 5.35
C ALA A 230 8.75 -12.07 6.60
N LEU A 231 9.64 -12.32 7.57
CA LEU A 231 9.26 -12.96 8.85
C LEU A 231 8.31 -12.09 9.66
N GLU A 232 8.50 -10.77 9.68
CA GLU A 232 7.56 -9.83 10.31
C GLU A 232 6.17 -9.92 9.67
N GLN A 233 6.09 -10.05 8.34
CA GLN A 233 4.80 -10.24 7.65
C GLN A 233 4.18 -11.61 7.92
N ILE A 234 4.98 -12.68 7.99
CA ILE A 234 4.47 -14.01 8.38
C ILE A 234 3.89 -13.98 9.79
N ALA A 235 4.61 -13.39 10.74
CA ALA A 235 4.14 -13.25 12.12
C ALA A 235 2.85 -12.44 12.17
N LEU A 236 2.77 -11.33 11.43
CA LEU A 236 1.59 -10.48 11.38
C LEU A 236 0.41 -11.20 10.72
N ASP A 237 0.62 -11.94 9.65
CA ASP A 237 -0.41 -12.72 8.95
C ASP A 237 -0.92 -13.90 9.81
N ALA A 238 -0.07 -14.45 10.68
CA ALA A 238 -0.44 -15.50 11.63
C ALA A 238 -1.21 -14.99 12.86
N GLU A 239 -1.22 -13.68 13.13
CA GLU A 239 -2.06 -13.12 14.18
C GLU A 239 -3.53 -13.38 13.83
N PRO A 240 -4.26 -14.18 14.65
CA PRO A 240 -5.66 -14.44 14.40
C PRO A 240 -6.42 -13.13 14.38
N MET A 241 -7.33 -13.00 13.41
CA MET A 241 -8.42 -12.04 13.53
C MET A 241 -9.11 -12.35 14.84
N ASP A 242 -9.25 -11.38 15.76
CA ASP A 242 -9.99 -11.60 16.99
C ASP A 242 -11.36 -12.19 16.58
N GLU A 243 -11.57 -13.48 16.84
CA GLU A 243 -12.87 -14.12 16.68
C GLU A 243 -13.77 -13.38 17.65
N LEU A 244 -14.60 -12.48 17.11
CA LEU A 244 -15.67 -11.88 17.87
C LEU A 244 -16.58 -13.04 18.30
N ILE A 245 -16.35 -13.55 19.51
CA ILE A 245 -17.43 -14.10 20.31
C ILE A 245 -18.42 -12.94 20.43
N ILE A 246 -19.46 -12.98 19.61
CA ILE A 246 -20.63 -12.12 19.74
C ILE A 246 -21.28 -12.59 21.04
N SER A 247 -20.93 -11.95 22.16
CA SER A 247 -21.68 -12.00 23.41
C SER A 247 -22.71 -10.88 23.42
#